data_AF-A0A524I5G6-F1
#
_entry.id   AF-A0A524I5G6-F1
#
_cell.length_a   1.000
_cell.length_b   1.000
_cell.length_c   1.000
_cell.angle_alpha   90.00
_cell.angle_beta   90.00
_cell.angle_gamma   90.00
#
_symmetry.space_group_name_H-M   'P 1'
#
loop_
_entity.id
_entity.type
_entity.pdbx_description
1 polymer ?
#
loop_
_entity_poly.entity_id
_entity_poly.type
_entity_poly.pdbx_seq_one_letter_code
_entity_poly.pdbx_strand_id
1 'polypeptide(L)'
;MEELTWARIILALTVMIVAAISDWRTRTASDVHWYIIGLGGSILLGWQLWLDGASWIFLACLLLIVLVFIDLLWDRPGIFEDGINPLPLVLYALTVLAYGYLSLEHYGEDLYWIMVTIPLLFIIFFVLYQFDVIKGGADAKALIALSLCFPIYPLIDGLPLLTLNQPAVLEVLPFPFLVLLNGAILTLLVPIGMLIINLLRRDLRFPHMLFGVRMDLKEATSKHVWPMEKVVDGQVRSMLFPNSEAEDDWESLRSVGVERPWVTPKVPFLIPLTFGLPFSLLVGNILFYIIGL
;
A
#
# COMPACT_ATOMS: atom_id res chain seq x y z
N MET A 1 6.25 -13.74 22.59
CA MET A 1 5.32 -12.78 21.94
C MET A 1 6.07 -11.81 21.06
N GLU A 2 7.03 -11.05 21.60
CA GLU A 2 7.83 -10.11 20.79
C GLU A 2 8.58 -10.75 19.61
N GLU A 3 9.14 -11.97 19.79
CA GLU A 3 9.83 -12.68 18.70
C GLU A 3 8.92 -12.92 17.48
N LEU A 4 7.64 -13.25 17.71
CA LEU A 4 6.67 -13.44 16.63
C LEU A 4 6.33 -12.11 15.95
N THR A 5 6.21 -11.04 16.74
CA THR A 5 6.02 -9.68 16.21
C THR A 5 7.19 -9.26 15.32
N TRP A 6 8.43 -9.48 15.78
CA TRP A 6 9.63 -9.23 14.98
C TRP A 6 9.68 -10.08 13.72
N ALA A 7 9.31 -11.37 13.80
CA ALA A 7 9.24 -12.25 12.64
C ALA A 7 8.25 -11.71 11.59
N ARG A 8 7.06 -11.24 12.01
CA ARG A 8 6.09 -10.60 11.11
C ARG A 8 6.63 -9.31 10.50
N ILE A 9 7.37 -8.50 11.27
CA ILE A 9 7.91 -7.21 10.79
C ILE A 9 8.97 -7.48 9.72
N ILE A 10 9.90 -8.40 10.00
CA ILE A 10 10.97 -8.78 9.07
C ILE A 10 10.37 -9.36 7.79
N LEU A 11 9.36 -10.23 7.92
CA LEU A 11 8.62 -10.80 6.79
C LEU A 11 8.00 -9.70 5.92
N ALA A 12 7.17 -8.84 6.52
CA ALA A 12 6.47 -7.79 5.79
C ALA A 12 7.45 -6.79 5.15
N LEU A 13 8.43 -6.30 5.90
CA LEU A 13 9.40 -5.32 5.42
C LEU A 13 10.24 -5.88 4.27
N THR A 14 10.74 -7.11 4.40
CA THR A 14 11.59 -7.73 3.37
C THR A 14 10.80 -7.92 2.08
N VAL A 15 9.58 -8.46 2.16
CA VAL A 15 8.76 -8.70 0.98
C VAL A 15 8.30 -7.39 0.34
N MET A 16 7.94 -6.37 1.13
CA MET A 16 7.59 -5.04 0.62
C MET A 16 8.76 -4.33 -0.06
N ILE A 17 10.00 -4.49 0.45
CA ILE A 17 11.20 -3.96 -0.21
C ILE A 17 11.40 -4.64 -1.57
N VAL A 18 11.30 -5.97 -1.64
CA VAL A 18 11.43 -6.71 -2.91
C VAL A 18 10.34 -6.28 -3.89
N ALA A 19 9.10 -6.16 -3.43
CA ALA A 19 7.97 -5.74 -4.26
C ALA A 19 8.16 -4.30 -4.78
N ALA A 20 8.60 -3.36 -3.92
CA ALA A 20 8.88 -1.98 -4.31
C ALA A 20 10.03 -1.87 -5.33
N ILE A 21 11.09 -2.68 -5.17
CA ILE A 21 12.20 -2.74 -6.14
C ILE A 21 11.71 -3.32 -7.48
N SER A 22 10.90 -4.37 -7.44
CA SER A 22 10.28 -4.95 -8.64
C SER A 22 9.45 -3.90 -9.37
N ASP A 23 8.54 -3.23 -8.66
CA ASP A 23 7.62 -2.27 -9.25
C ASP A 23 8.34 -1.01 -9.78
N TRP A 24 9.40 -0.56 -9.10
CA TRP A 24 10.25 0.52 -9.60
C TRP A 24 10.90 0.18 -10.95
N ARG A 25 11.36 -1.07 -11.11
CA ARG A 25 12.09 -1.53 -12.30
C ARG A 25 11.16 -1.91 -13.45
N THR A 26 10.11 -2.68 -13.18
CA THR A 26 9.27 -3.32 -14.21
C THR A 26 7.84 -2.80 -14.25
N ARG A 27 7.43 -1.88 -13.35
CA ARG A 27 6.05 -1.38 -13.22
C ARG A 27 5.00 -2.44 -12.92
N THR A 28 5.47 -3.57 -12.40
CA THR A 28 4.62 -4.71 -12.06
C THR A 28 5.15 -5.30 -10.76
N ALA A 29 4.29 -5.41 -9.76
CA ALA A 29 4.51 -6.25 -8.60
C ALA A 29 3.76 -7.57 -8.77
N SER A 30 4.47 -8.69 -8.65
CA SER A 30 3.85 -10.02 -8.70
C SER A 30 2.97 -10.26 -7.47
N ASP A 31 1.82 -10.91 -7.65
CA ASP A 31 0.90 -11.25 -6.56
C ASP A 31 1.52 -12.21 -5.53
N VAL A 32 2.59 -12.92 -5.91
CA VAL A 32 3.36 -13.81 -5.01
C VAL A 32 3.81 -13.07 -3.75
N HIS A 33 4.18 -11.79 -3.85
CA HIS A 33 4.58 -10.99 -2.69
C HIS A 33 3.46 -10.90 -1.65
N TRP A 34 2.23 -10.69 -2.11
CA TRP A 34 1.06 -10.51 -1.25
C TRP A 34 0.65 -11.84 -0.62
N TYR A 35 0.73 -12.95 -1.37
CA TYR A 35 0.54 -14.29 -0.81
C TYR A 35 1.56 -14.61 0.29
N ILE A 36 2.84 -14.27 0.12
CA ILE A 36 3.86 -14.51 1.14
C ILE A 36 3.57 -13.71 2.42
N ILE A 37 3.21 -12.42 2.30
CA ILE A 37 2.87 -11.60 3.47
C ILE A 37 1.59 -12.10 4.14
N GLY A 38 0.53 -12.32 3.37
CA GLY A 38 -0.78 -12.71 3.89
C GLY A 38 -0.75 -14.10 4.55
N LEU A 39 -0.21 -15.11 3.85
CA LEU A 39 -0.11 -16.47 4.38
C LEU A 39 0.91 -16.57 5.51
N GLY A 40 2.10 -15.98 5.34
CA GLY A 40 3.12 -16.00 6.38
C GLY A 40 2.67 -15.27 7.65
N GLY A 41 2.05 -14.09 7.49
CA GLY A 41 1.44 -13.35 8.59
C GLY A 41 0.35 -14.14 9.31
N SER A 42 -0.52 -14.82 8.54
CA SER A 42 -1.60 -15.64 9.09
C SER A 42 -1.10 -16.89 9.81
N ILE A 43 -0.04 -17.54 9.31
CA ILE A 43 0.60 -18.67 10.01
C ILE A 43 1.17 -18.20 11.35
N LEU A 44 1.87 -17.06 11.36
CA LEU A 44 2.42 -16.48 12.58
C LEU A 44 1.31 -16.01 13.54
N LEU A 45 0.16 -15.55 13.04
CA LEU A 45 -1.02 -15.19 13.83
C LEU A 45 -1.69 -16.43 14.41
N GLY A 46 -1.89 -17.48 13.62
CA GLY A 46 -2.43 -18.75 14.10
C GLY A 46 -1.52 -19.40 15.14
N TRP A 47 -0.20 -19.30 14.96
CA TRP A 47 0.77 -19.78 15.95
C TRP A 47 0.66 -19.01 17.27
N GLN A 48 0.51 -17.69 17.21
CA GLN A 48 0.26 -16.86 18.39
C GLN A 48 -1.04 -17.27 19.09
N LEU A 49 -2.15 -17.39 18.34
CA LEU A 49 -3.45 -17.81 18.87
C LEU A 49 -3.38 -19.17 19.59
N TRP A 50 -2.61 -20.10 19.03
CA TRP A 50 -2.42 -21.42 19.62
C TRP A 50 -1.61 -21.36 20.93
N LEU A 51 -0.53 -20.56 20.97
CA LEU A 51 0.26 -20.36 22.18
C LEU A 51 -0.54 -19.67 23.29
N ASP A 52 -1.40 -18.71 22.92
CA ASP A 52 -2.27 -17.98 23.83
C ASP A 52 -3.44 -18.83 24.34
N GLY A 53 -3.60 -20.07 23.84
CA GLY A 53 -4.67 -20.98 24.24
C GLY A 53 -6.05 -20.51 23.78
N ALA A 54 -6.13 -19.74 22.69
CA ALA A 54 -7.38 -19.21 22.17
C ALA A 54 -8.35 -20.33 21.77
N SER A 55 -9.65 -20.06 21.93
CA SER A 55 -10.70 -20.97 21.49
C SER A 55 -10.53 -21.34 20.01
N TRP A 56 -10.84 -22.59 19.66
CA TRP A 56 -10.69 -23.11 18.30
C TRP A 56 -11.41 -22.27 17.23
N ILE A 57 -12.47 -21.55 17.63
CA ILE A 57 -13.23 -20.67 16.74
C ILE A 57 -12.38 -19.53 16.16
N PHE A 58 -11.40 -19.00 16.91
CA PHE A 58 -10.49 -17.96 16.42
C PHE A 58 -9.61 -18.50 15.27
N LEU A 59 -9.09 -19.72 15.42
CA LEU A 59 -8.34 -20.40 14.37
C LEU A 59 -9.20 -20.72 13.15
N ALA A 60 -10.46 -21.12 13.36
CA ALA A 60 -11.41 -21.38 12.28
C ALA A 60 -11.75 -20.08 11.51
N CYS A 61 -11.99 -18.98 12.21
CA CYS A 61 -12.22 -17.67 11.59
C CYS A 61 -10.99 -17.20 10.81
N LEU A 62 -9.79 -17.37 11.39
CA LEU A 62 -8.54 -17.05 10.73
C LEU A 62 -8.34 -17.87 9.43
N LEU A 63 -8.63 -19.17 9.47
CA LEU A 63 -8.55 -20.02 8.28
C LEU A 63 -9.53 -19.55 7.20
N LEU A 64 -10.78 -19.26 7.57
CA LEU A 64 -11.81 -18.81 6.63
C LEU A 64 -11.46 -17.46 6.01
N ILE A 65 -10.96 -16.49 6.79
CA ILE A 65 -10.57 -15.19 6.25
C ILE A 65 -9.32 -15.28 5.37
N VAL A 66 -8.40 -16.23 5.65
CA VAL A 66 -7.26 -16.53 4.76
C VAL A 66 -7.73 -17.11 3.43
N LEU A 67 -8.72 -18.00 3.43
CA LEU A 67 -9.31 -18.51 2.20
C LEU A 67 -9.98 -17.39 1.40
N VAL A 68 -10.71 -16.50 2.08
CA VAL A 68 -11.29 -15.29 1.45
C VAL A 68 -10.21 -14.39 0.88
N PHE A 69 -9.08 -14.22 1.57
CA PHE A 69 -7.95 -13.47 1.08
C PHE A 69 -7.36 -14.07 -0.21
N ILE A 70 -7.12 -15.38 -0.23
CA ILE A 70 -6.61 -16.06 -1.43
C ILE A 70 -7.59 -15.87 -2.59
N ASP A 71 -8.88 -16.06 -2.30
CA ASP A 71 -9.96 -15.91 -3.27
C ASP A 71 -10.08 -14.48 -3.83
N LEU A 72 -9.85 -13.46 -2.99
CA LEU A 72 -9.87 -12.04 -3.36
C LEU A 72 -8.68 -11.67 -4.26
N LEU A 73 -7.52 -12.28 -4.05
CA LEU A 73 -6.32 -12.06 -4.85
C LEU A 73 -6.30 -12.90 -6.12
N TRP A 74 -7.13 -13.95 -6.18
CA TRP A 74 -7.24 -14.82 -7.34
C TRP A 74 -8.03 -14.14 -8.45
N ASP A 75 -7.37 -13.96 -9.60
CA ASP A 75 -8.00 -13.37 -10.77
C ASP A 75 -9.01 -14.36 -11.35
N ARG A 76 -10.30 -14.07 -11.17
CA ARG A 76 -11.40 -14.88 -11.70
C ARG A 76 -12.45 -14.00 -12.39
N PRO A 77 -13.13 -14.50 -13.43
CA PRO A 77 -14.29 -13.83 -13.99
C PRO A 77 -15.33 -13.56 -12.89
N GLY A 78 -16.04 -12.44 -13.02
CA GLY A 78 -16.98 -11.97 -12.00
C GLY A 78 -18.02 -13.04 -11.65
N ILE A 79 -18.50 -13.03 -10.39
CA ILE A 79 -19.48 -14.00 -9.86
C ILE A 79 -20.75 -14.11 -10.72
N PHE A 80 -21.01 -13.11 -11.57
CA PHE A 80 -22.19 -13.01 -12.43
C PHE A 80 -21.87 -13.01 -13.92
N GLU A 81 -20.60 -13.10 -14.33
CA GLU A 81 -20.20 -13.02 -15.74
C GLU A 81 -20.33 -14.37 -16.45
N ASP A 82 -19.90 -15.47 -15.80
CA ASP A 82 -19.96 -16.84 -16.36
C ASP A 82 -20.98 -17.76 -15.63
N GLY A 83 -21.90 -17.18 -14.86
CA GLY A 83 -22.87 -17.87 -14.01
C GLY A 83 -22.48 -17.90 -12.53
N ILE A 84 -23.43 -18.26 -11.66
CA ILE A 84 -23.24 -18.26 -10.21
C ILE A 84 -22.25 -19.36 -9.81
N ASN A 85 -21.02 -18.99 -9.48
CA ASN A 85 -20.06 -19.89 -8.87
C ASN A 85 -20.47 -20.15 -7.39
N PRO A 86 -20.86 -21.38 -7.01
CA PRO A 86 -21.34 -21.65 -5.65
C PRO A 86 -20.19 -21.68 -4.64
N LEU A 87 -18.98 -22.05 -5.06
CA LEU A 87 -17.84 -22.25 -4.15
C LEU A 87 -17.46 -20.96 -3.37
N PRO A 88 -17.29 -19.79 -4.01
CA PRO A 88 -16.98 -18.56 -3.28
C PRO A 88 -18.14 -18.07 -2.42
N LEU A 89 -19.38 -18.26 -2.88
CA LEU A 89 -20.57 -17.90 -2.10
C LEU A 89 -20.69 -18.73 -0.83
N VAL A 90 -20.42 -20.04 -0.92
CA VAL A 90 -20.36 -20.93 0.24
C VAL A 90 -19.23 -20.48 1.18
N LEU A 91 -18.04 -20.17 0.65
CA LEU A 91 -16.94 -19.66 1.46
C LEU A 91 -17.33 -18.37 2.21
N TYR A 92 -17.91 -17.38 1.51
CA TYR A 92 -18.32 -16.13 2.14
C TYR A 92 -19.44 -16.33 3.17
N ALA A 93 -20.42 -17.18 2.86
CA ALA A 93 -21.48 -17.52 3.80
C ALA A 93 -20.93 -18.20 5.06
N LEU A 94 -20.00 -19.16 4.91
CA LEU A 94 -19.32 -19.81 6.03
C LEU A 94 -18.51 -18.82 6.86
N THR A 95 -17.77 -17.91 6.22
CA THR A 95 -17.03 -16.84 6.91
C THR A 95 -17.98 -15.96 7.71
N VAL A 96 -19.09 -15.50 7.12
CA VAL A 96 -20.09 -14.68 7.83
C VAL A 96 -20.71 -15.43 9.01
N LEU A 97 -21.05 -16.71 8.84
CA LEU A 97 -21.61 -17.53 9.91
C LEU A 97 -20.59 -17.76 11.05
N ALA A 98 -19.33 -18.03 10.72
CA ALA A 98 -18.27 -18.21 11.71
C ALA A 98 -18.00 -16.94 12.51
N TYR A 99 -17.91 -15.78 11.84
CA TYR A 99 -17.77 -14.49 12.50
C TYR A 99 -19.02 -14.08 13.28
N GLY A 100 -20.21 -14.48 12.82
CA GLY A 100 -21.46 -14.32 13.55
C GLY A 100 -21.45 -15.11 14.86
N TYR A 101 -21.05 -16.38 14.82
CA TYR A 101 -20.88 -17.19 16.03
C TYR A 101 -19.78 -16.63 16.95
N LEU A 102 -18.64 -16.23 16.40
CA LEU A 102 -17.57 -15.54 17.15
C LEU A 102 -18.11 -14.31 17.88
N SER A 103 -18.97 -13.52 17.23
CA SER A 103 -19.60 -12.33 17.82
C SER A 103 -20.63 -12.65 18.89
N LEU A 104 -21.23 -13.84 18.91
CA LEU A 104 -22.20 -14.20 19.95
C LEU A 104 -21.50 -14.68 21.22
N GLU A 105 -20.40 -15.42 21.06
CA GLU A 105 -19.70 -16.05 22.19
C GLU A 105 -18.60 -15.18 22.80
N HIS A 106 -17.89 -14.39 21.98
CA HIS A 106 -16.66 -13.70 22.37
C HIS A 106 -16.74 -12.17 22.28
N TYR A 107 -17.95 -11.60 22.23
CA TYR A 107 -18.13 -10.15 22.13
C TYR A 107 -17.49 -9.42 23.31
N GLY A 108 -16.66 -8.42 23.00
CA GLY A 108 -15.99 -7.58 24.00
C GLY A 108 -14.60 -8.07 24.41
N GLU A 109 -14.16 -9.25 23.95
CA GLU A 109 -12.78 -9.68 24.11
C GLU A 109 -11.84 -8.90 23.17
N ASP A 110 -10.61 -8.62 23.60
CA ASP A 110 -9.62 -7.93 22.76
C ASP A 110 -9.34 -8.72 21.47
N LEU A 111 -9.25 -10.05 21.58
CA LEU A 111 -9.01 -10.94 20.46
C LEU A 111 -10.16 -10.94 19.45
N TYR A 112 -11.40 -10.75 19.91
CA TYR A 112 -12.56 -10.57 19.04
C TYR A 112 -12.40 -9.33 18.16
N TRP A 113 -12.00 -8.20 18.74
CA TRP A 113 -11.78 -6.96 18.00
C TRP A 113 -10.64 -7.08 16.98
N ILE A 114 -9.55 -7.77 17.34
CA ILE A 114 -8.46 -8.08 16.41
C ILE A 114 -8.98 -8.87 15.21
N MET A 115 -9.77 -9.94 15.44
CA MET A 115 -10.31 -10.76 14.37
C MET A 115 -11.28 -10.01 13.46
N VAL A 116 -12.16 -9.17 14.02
CA VAL A 116 -13.15 -8.37 13.27
C VAL A 116 -12.48 -7.26 12.46
N THR A 117 -11.35 -6.74 12.92
CA THR A 117 -10.59 -5.71 12.21
C THR A 117 -10.09 -6.21 10.85
N ILE A 118 -9.72 -7.49 10.73
CA ILE A 118 -9.22 -8.08 9.47
C ILE A 118 -10.24 -7.95 8.31
N PRO A 119 -11.45 -8.53 8.38
CA PRO A 119 -12.43 -8.40 7.31
C PRO A 119 -12.91 -6.96 7.11
N LEU A 120 -12.96 -6.15 8.18
CA LEU A 120 -13.29 -4.73 8.07
C LEU A 120 -12.27 -4.00 7.19
N LEU A 121 -10.97 -4.23 7.41
CA LEU A 121 -9.91 -3.66 6.60
C LEU A 121 -9.93 -4.14 5.16
N PHE A 122 -10.25 -5.43 4.93
CA PHE A 122 -10.42 -5.94 3.56
C PHE A 122 -11.50 -5.15 2.82
N ILE A 123 -12.67 -4.96 3.45
CA ILE A 123 -13.77 -4.19 2.87
C ILE A 123 -13.34 -2.74 2.64
N ILE A 124 -12.70 -2.10 3.62
CA ILE A 124 -12.24 -0.71 3.50
C ILE A 124 -11.27 -0.56 2.33
N PHE A 125 -10.21 -1.38 2.24
CA PHE A 125 -9.23 -1.25 1.16
C PHE A 125 -9.81 -1.62 -0.19
N PHE A 126 -10.71 -2.61 -0.25
CA PHE A 126 -11.45 -2.93 -1.47
C PHE A 126 -12.32 -1.76 -1.93
N VAL A 127 -13.05 -1.12 -1.00
CA VAL A 127 -13.86 0.07 -1.29
C VAL A 127 -12.98 1.24 -1.75
N LEU A 128 -11.87 1.52 -1.05
CA LEU A 128 -10.93 2.58 -1.44
C LEU A 128 -10.32 2.35 -2.83
N TYR A 129 -10.08 1.09 -3.20
CA TYR A 129 -9.68 0.72 -4.55
C TYR A 129 -10.80 0.96 -5.57
N GLN A 130 -12.03 0.52 -5.29
CA GLN A 130 -13.18 0.67 -6.19
C GLN A 130 -13.56 2.13 -6.46
N PHE A 131 -13.30 3.03 -5.51
CA PHE A 131 -13.54 4.48 -5.64
C PHE A 131 -12.31 5.26 -6.12
N ASP A 132 -11.28 4.59 -6.64
CA ASP A 132 -10.05 5.19 -7.18
C ASP A 132 -9.27 6.07 -6.18
N VAL A 133 -9.51 5.92 -4.88
CA VAL A 133 -8.70 6.55 -3.83
C VAL A 133 -7.32 5.90 -3.81
N ILE A 134 -7.28 4.57 -3.91
CA ILE A 134 -6.07 3.79 -4.15
C ILE A 134 -6.09 3.37 -5.62
N LYS A 135 -5.32 4.06 -6.45
CA LYS A 135 -5.29 3.80 -7.91
C LYS A 135 -4.57 2.50 -8.29
N GLY A 136 -3.64 2.05 -7.47
CA GLY A 136 -2.82 0.86 -7.74
C GLY A 136 -3.42 -0.41 -7.16
N GLY A 137 -3.73 -1.40 -8.02
CA GLY A 137 -4.17 -2.72 -7.56
C GLY A 137 -3.12 -3.42 -6.69
N ALA A 138 -1.83 -3.23 -7.00
CA ALA A 138 -0.73 -3.73 -6.18
C ALA A 138 -0.71 -3.11 -4.77
N ASP A 139 -1.01 -1.81 -4.65
CA ASP A 139 -1.03 -1.10 -3.37
C ASP A 139 -2.20 -1.60 -2.50
N ALA A 140 -3.38 -1.79 -3.09
CA ALA A 140 -4.55 -2.34 -2.40
C ALA A 140 -4.29 -3.77 -1.91
N LYS A 141 -3.74 -4.64 -2.77
CA LYS A 141 -3.37 -6.02 -2.40
C LYS A 141 -2.32 -6.05 -1.28
N ALA A 142 -1.35 -5.14 -1.31
CA ALA A 142 -0.35 -5.02 -0.24
C ALA A 142 -0.99 -4.68 1.11
N LEU A 143 -1.91 -3.71 1.15
CA LEU A 143 -2.61 -3.30 2.36
C LEU A 143 -3.54 -4.38 2.91
N ILE A 144 -4.23 -5.10 2.03
CA ILE A 144 -5.05 -6.26 2.40
C ILE A 144 -4.15 -7.35 3.00
N ALA A 145 -3.01 -7.67 2.37
CA ALA A 145 -2.07 -8.65 2.92
C ALA A 145 -1.50 -8.22 4.27
N LEU A 146 -1.18 -6.93 4.44
CA LEU A 146 -0.74 -6.36 5.72
C LEU A 146 -1.82 -6.48 6.80
N SER A 147 -3.11 -6.46 6.43
CA SER A 147 -4.21 -6.60 7.39
C SER A 147 -4.28 -7.99 8.04
N LEU A 148 -3.80 -9.03 7.36
CA LEU A 148 -3.63 -10.37 7.96
C LEU A 148 -2.39 -10.46 8.86
N CYS A 149 -1.32 -9.75 8.48
CA CYS A 149 -0.06 -9.78 9.22
C CYS A 149 -0.12 -8.92 10.49
N PHE A 150 -0.72 -7.74 10.38
CA PHE A 150 -0.84 -6.74 11.43
C PHE A 150 -2.24 -6.11 11.41
N PRO A 151 -3.25 -6.77 11.99
CA PRO A 151 -4.58 -6.17 12.10
C PRO A 151 -4.57 -4.92 12.98
N ILE A 152 -3.76 -4.96 14.04
CA ILE A 152 -3.57 -3.88 15.01
C ILE A 152 -2.11 -3.45 15.08
N TYR A 153 -1.84 -2.34 15.76
CA TYR A 153 -0.48 -1.82 15.95
C TYR A 153 0.40 -2.85 16.70
N PRO A 154 1.55 -3.26 16.14
CA PRO A 154 2.48 -4.15 16.83
C PRO A 154 3.24 -3.39 17.93
N LEU A 155 2.81 -3.54 19.18
CA LEU A 155 3.49 -2.99 20.34
C LEU A 155 4.81 -3.77 20.57
N ILE A 156 5.92 -3.03 20.61
CA ILE A 156 7.27 -3.54 20.87
C ILE A 156 7.91 -2.63 21.91
N ASP A 157 8.65 -3.21 22.85
CA ASP A 157 9.38 -2.43 23.84
C ASP A 157 10.30 -1.38 23.17
N GLY A 158 10.08 -0.11 23.52
CA GLY A 158 10.83 1.03 23.00
C GLY A 158 10.27 1.67 21.71
N LEU A 159 9.14 1.18 21.18
CA LEU A 159 8.45 1.78 20.04
C LEU A 159 6.97 2.06 20.34
N PRO A 160 6.38 3.14 19.80
CA PRO A 160 7.01 4.18 18.97
C PRO A 160 7.96 5.10 19.76
N LEU A 161 8.96 5.66 19.07
CA LEU A 161 9.95 6.58 19.64
C LEU A 161 9.34 7.90 20.09
N LEU A 162 8.31 8.35 19.38
CA LEU A 162 7.48 9.45 19.81
C LEU A 162 6.36 8.84 20.66
N THR A 163 6.38 9.08 21.97
CA THR A 163 5.29 8.70 22.85
C THR A 163 4.32 9.88 22.94
N LEU A 164 3.11 9.74 22.39
CA LEU A 164 2.00 10.56 22.90
C LEU A 164 1.75 10.08 24.33
N ASN A 165 1.45 10.99 25.24
CA ASN A 165 1.10 10.68 26.64
C ASN A 165 -0.20 9.84 26.77
N GLN A 166 -0.69 9.22 25.69
CA GLN A 166 -1.91 8.45 25.59
C GLN A 166 -1.71 7.25 24.64
N PRO A 167 -1.39 6.05 25.16
CA PRO A 167 -1.21 4.85 24.34
C PRO A 167 -2.49 4.47 23.56
N ALA A 168 -3.66 4.86 24.07
CA ALA A 168 -4.96 4.62 23.42
C ALA A 168 -5.05 5.19 21.99
N VAL A 169 -4.31 6.26 21.68
CA VAL A 169 -4.35 6.90 20.34
C VAL A 169 -3.76 5.99 19.25
N LEU A 170 -2.82 5.12 19.61
CA LEU A 170 -2.20 4.17 18.67
C LEU A 170 -3.15 3.01 18.32
N GLU A 171 -4.10 2.71 19.19
CA GLU A 171 -5.10 1.65 19.02
C GLU A 171 -6.34 2.11 18.24
N VAL A 172 -6.58 3.42 18.13
CA VAL A 172 -7.72 3.98 17.39
C VAL A 172 -7.66 3.62 15.91
N LEU A 173 -6.46 3.56 15.33
CA LEU A 173 -6.25 3.37 13.90
C LEU A 173 -5.55 2.02 13.64
N PRO A 174 -6.16 1.09 12.88
CA PRO A 174 -5.50 -0.15 12.51
C PRO A 174 -4.19 0.09 11.78
N PHE A 175 -3.19 -0.75 12.03
CA PHE A 175 -1.84 -0.55 11.54
C PHE A 175 -1.71 -0.40 10.00
N PRO A 176 -2.38 -1.19 9.15
CA PRO A 176 -2.26 -1.04 7.70
C PRO A 176 -2.80 0.30 7.22
N PHE A 177 -3.84 0.82 7.89
CA PHE A 177 -4.37 2.14 7.58
C PHE A 177 -3.40 3.24 8.00
N LEU A 178 -2.71 3.06 9.14
CA LEU A 178 -1.62 3.95 9.54
C LEU A 178 -0.49 3.97 8.51
N VAL A 179 -0.10 2.80 8.00
CA VAL A 179 0.92 2.65 6.95
C VAL A 179 0.50 3.36 5.66
N LEU A 180 -0.77 3.23 5.24
CA LEU A 180 -1.32 3.96 4.10
C LEU A 180 -1.21 5.48 4.28
N LEU A 181 -1.66 5.98 5.43
CA LEU A 181 -1.66 7.41 5.75
C LEU A 181 -0.24 7.99 5.80
N ASN A 182 0.66 7.32 6.52
CA ASN A 182 2.05 7.73 6.60
C ASN A 182 2.75 7.63 5.22
N GLY A 183 2.44 6.60 4.43
CA GLY A 183 2.91 6.49 3.04
C GLY A 183 2.42 7.64 2.15
N ALA A 184 1.17 8.06 2.31
CA ALA A 184 0.62 9.24 1.63
C ALA A 184 1.36 10.53 2.03
N ILE A 185 1.65 10.70 3.32
CA ILE A 185 2.44 11.84 3.82
C ILE A 185 3.87 11.81 3.26
N LEU A 186 4.53 10.64 3.23
CA LEU A 186 5.86 10.50 2.64
C LEU A 186 5.88 10.82 1.14
N THR A 187 4.77 10.63 0.43
CA THR A 187 4.66 11.02 -0.99
C THR A 187 4.76 12.54 -1.16
N LEU A 188 4.37 13.34 -0.17
CA LEU A 188 4.54 14.80 -0.18
C LEU A 188 6.03 15.22 -0.11
N LEU A 189 6.93 14.31 0.26
CA LEU A 189 8.38 14.55 0.20
C LEU A 189 8.94 14.38 -1.22
N VAL A 190 8.22 13.74 -2.14
CA VAL A 190 8.69 13.54 -3.53
C VAL A 190 8.92 14.88 -4.23
N PRO A 191 7.99 15.86 -4.23
CA PRO A 191 8.25 17.19 -4.81
C PRO A 191 9.44 17.91 -4.17
N ILE A 192 9.66 17.74 -2.87
CA ILE A 192 10.80 18.32 -2.14
C ILE A 192 12.10 17.67 -2.62
N GLY A 193 12.13 16.36 -2.78
CA GLY A 193 13.28 15.63 -3.34
C GLY A 193 13.59 16.09 -4.76
N MET A 194 12.56 16.28 -5.59
CA MET A 194 12.71 16.79 -6.95
C MET A 194 13.27 18.21 -6.99
N LEU A 195 12.79 19.08 -6.09
CA LEU A 195 13.33 20.43 -5.91
C LEU A 195 14.84 20.39 -5.64
N ILE A 196 15.26 19.59 -4.67
CA ILE A 196 16.67 19.46 -4.28
C ILE A 196 17.51 18.96 -5.47
N ILE A 197 17.04 17.93 -6.18
CA ILE A 197 17.74 17.38 -7.36
C ILE A 197 17.92 18.45 -8.44
N ASN A 198 16.88 19.22 -8.75
CA ASN A 198 16.94 20.26 -9.78
C ASN A 198 17.81 21.44 -9.37
N LEU A 199 17.79 21.84 -8.09
CA LEU A 199 18.68 22.86 -7.55
C LEU A 199 20.15 22.44 -7.67
N LEU A 200 20.47 21.18 -7.35
CA LEU A 200 21.82 20.62 -7.48
C LEU A 200 22.28 20.54 -8.94
N ARG A 201 21.37 20.22 -9.86
CA ARG A 201 21.63 20.18 -11.31
C ARG A 201 21.62 21.56 -11.99
N ARG A 202 21.26 22.62 -11.24
CA ARG A 202 21.06 23.98 -11.75
C ARG A 202 19.98 24.10 -12.83
N ASP A 203 19.03 23.15 -12.84
CA ASP A 203 17.88 23.13 -13.74
C ASP A 203 16.75 23.98 -13.12
N LEU A 204 16.86 25.31 -13.24
CA LEU A 204 15.99 26.27 -12.54
C LEU A 204 14.82 26.72 -13.41
N ARG A 205 13.67 26.03 -13.31
CA ARG A 205 12.40 26.49 -13.90
C ARG A 205 11.25 26.25 -12.92
N PHE A 206 10.71 27.33 -12.35
CA PHE A 206 9.57 27.24 -11.45
C PHE A 206 8.25 27.33 -12.25
N PRO A 207 7.23 26.51 -11.95
CA PRO A 207 7.16 25.47 -10.91
C PRO A 207 7.60 24.06 -11.36
N HIS A 208 8.08 23.89 -12.60
CA HIS A 208 8.49 22.59 -13.16
C HIS A 208 9.49 21.81 -12.31
N MET A 209 10.43 22.51 -11.67
CA MET A 209 11.44 21.90 -10.81
C MET A 209 10.89 21.21 -9.56
N LEU A 210 9.63 21.47 -9.19
CA LEU A 210 8.95 20.74 -8.10
C LEU A 210 8.34 19.41 -8.57
N PHE A 211 7.98 19.30 -9.85
CA PHE A 211 7.14 18.22 -10.35
C PHE A 211 7.80 17.38 -11.46
N GLY A 212 9.01 17.73 -11.88
CA GLY A 212 9.76 16.97 -12.89
C GLY A 212 11.25 17.27 -12.86
N VAL A 213 12.00 16.58 -13.72
CA VAL A 213 13.46 16.73 -13.91
C VAL A 213 13.77 16.88 -15.38
N ARG A 214 14.92 17.51 -15.70
CA ARG A 214 15.48 17.51 -17.06
C ARG A 214 16.19 16.19 -17.33
N MET A 215 15.78 15.50 -18.39
CA MET A 215 16.32 14.20 -18.78
C MET A 215 16.64 14.19 -20.28
N ASP A 216 17.74 13.57 -20.67
CA ASP A 216 18.07 13.39 -22.09
C ASP A 216 17.02 12.54 -22.79
N LEU A 217 16.66 12.89 -24.03
CA LEU A 217 15.65 12.17 -24.82
C LEU A 217 15.91 10.66 -24.88
N LYS A 218 17.18 10.26 -25.09
CA LYS A 218 17.58 8.84 -25.16
C LYS A 218 17.32 8.10 -23.85
N GLU A 219 17.50 8.78 -22.72
CA GLU A 219 17.26 8.24 -21.40
C GLU A 219 15.75 8.21 -21.10
N ALA A 220 15.03 9.29 -21.43
CA ALA A 220 13.59 9.42 -21.24
C ALA A 220 12.80 8.33 -21.98
N THR A 221 13.19 7.98 -23.22
CA THR A 221 12.56 6.90 -23.99
C THR A 221 12.73 5.51 -23.36
N SER A 222 13.77 5.32 -22.54
CA SER A 222 14.07 4.04 -21.89
C SER A 222 13.52 3.94 -20.46
N LYS A 223 13.02 5.06 -19.90
CA LYS A 223 12.59 5.16 -18.50
C LYS A 223 11.09 5.41 -18.41
N HIS A 224 10.50 4.97 -17.31
CA HIS A 224 9.10 5.19 -17.00
C HIS A 224 8.86 6.62 -16.50
N VAL A 225 8.76 7.57 -17.42
CA VAL A 225 8.53 8.99 -17.16
C VAL A 225 7.36 9.51 -17.99
N TRP A 226 6.72 10.59 -17.55
CA TRP A 226 5.74 11.32 -18.37
C TRP A 226 6.38 12.59 -18.95
N PRO A 227 6.23 12.86 -20.25
CA PRO A 227 6.70 14.10 -20.85
C PRO A 227 5.88 15.29 -20.34
N MET A 228 6.55 16.29 -19.76
CA MET A 228 5.95 17.57 -19.35
C MET A 228 5.98 18.62 -20.47
N GLU A 229 6.57 18.29 -21.61
CA GLU A 229 6.64 19.15 -22.78
C GLU A 229 6.05 18.37 -23.97
N LYS A 230 5.17 19.01 -24.74
CA LYS A 230 4.62 18.45 -25.98
C LYS A 230 4.66 19.51 -27.06
N VAL A 231 4.76 19.06 -28.32
CA VAL A 231 4.69 19.94 -29.48
C VAL A 231 3.23 20.08 -29.88
N VAL A 232 2.71 21.30 -29.88
CA VAL A 232 1.36 21.63 -30.38
C VAL A 232 1.54 22.76 -31.38
N ASP A 233 1.05 22.57 -32.61
CA ASP A 233 1.18 23.53 -33.71
C ASP A 233 2.64 23.95 -34.00
N GLY A 234 3.59 23.01 -33.88
CA GLY A 234 5.03 23.28 -34.08
C GLY A 234 5.70 24.08 -32.95
N GLN A 235 4.98 24.37 -31.86
CA GLN A 235 5.52 25.03 -30.68
C GLN A 235 5.59 24.09 -29.48
N VAL A 236 6.68 24.17 -28.70
CA VAL A 236 6.83 23.40 -27.46
C VAL A 236 5.99 24.04 -26.38
N ARG A 237 4.89 23.38 -26.00
CA ARG A 237 4.07 23.75 -24.84
C ARG A 237 4.43 22.87 -23.66
N SER A 238 4.51 23.48 -22.48
CA SER A 238 4.77 22.75 -21.25
C SER A 238 3.51 22.58 -20.41
N MET A 239 3.32 21.37 -19.88
CA MET A 239 2.24 20.99 -18.98
C MET A 239 2.84 20.51 -17.67
N LEU A 240 2.36 21.06 -16.55
CA LEU A 240 2.82 20.68 -15.21
C LEU A 240 2.31 19.30 -14.78
N PHE A 241 1.09 18.95 -15.19
CA PHE A 241 0.46 17.68 -14.90
C PHE A 241 0.11 17.00 -16.22
N PRO A 242 1.02 16.20 -16.79
CA PRO A 242 0.75 15.48 -18.03
C PRO A 242 -0.36 14.44 -17.79
N ASN A 243 -1.26 14.32 -18.76
CA ASN A 243 -2.34 13.35 -18.67
C ASN A 243 -1.78 11.93 -18.86
N SER A 244 -2.19 10.98 -18.02
CA SER A 244 -1.65 9.61 -18.02
C SER A 244 -1.92 8.82 -19.31
N GLU A 245 -2.95 9.23 -20.07
CA GLU A 245 -3.39 8.62 -21.33
C GLU A 245 -2.76 9.26 -22.58
N ALA A 246 -2.08 10.39 -22.42
CA ALA A 246 -1.62 11.15 -23.58
C ALA A 246 -0.34 10.53 -24.13
N GLU A 247 -0.39 10.00 -25.36
CA GLU A 247 0.73 9.33 -26.04
C GLU A 247 2.07 10.07 -25.88
N ASP A 248 3.10 9.28 -25.59
CA ASP A 248 4.47 9.72 -25.38
C ASP A 248 5.12 10.06 -26.74
N ASP A 249 4.80 11.26 -27.25
CA ASP A 249 5.33 11.75 -28.53
C ASP A 249 6.74 12.34 -28.39
N TRP A 250 7.69 11.46 -28.13
CA TRP A 250 9.12 11.81 -28.05
C TRP A 250 9.70 12.23 -29.40
N GLU A 251 9.11 11.78 -30.50
CA GLU A 251 9.62 11.99 -31.85
C GLU A 251 9.36 13.43 -32.32
N SER A 252 8.19 13.98 -32.01
CA SER A 252 7.91 15.41 -32.23
C SER A 252 8.85 16.30 -31.42
N LEU A 253 9.14 15.98 -30.15
CA LEU A 253 10.11 16.74 -29.35
C LEU A 253 11.51 16.73 -29.96
N ARG A 254 11.93 15.59 -30.51
CA ARG A 254 13.19 15.46 -31.23
C ARG A 254 13.21 16.30 -32.51
N SER A 255 12.11 16.34 -33.26
CA SER A 255 12.02 17.09 -34.53
C SER A 255 12.19 18.60 -34.35
N VAL A 256 11.79 19.14 -33.19
CA VAL A 256 11.92 20.56 -32.84
C VAL A 256 13.27 20.86 -32.14
N GLY A 257 14.15 19.86 -32.01
CA GLY A 257 15.50 20.03 -31.45
C GLY A 257 15.57 20.06 -29.92
N VAL A 258 14.55 19.57 -29.22
CA VAL A 258 14.56 19.50 -27.74
C VAL A 258 15.38 18.30 -27.28
N GLU A 259 16.63 18.49 -26.88
CA GLU A 259 17.50 17.37 -26.45
C GLU A 259 17.18 16.83 -25.05
N ARG A 260 16.83 17.73 -24.12
CA ARG A 260 16.60 17.41 -22.70
C ARG A 260 15.21 17.85 -22.23
N PRO A 261 14.10 17.20 -22.58
CA PRO A 261 12.77 17.66 -22.14
C PRO A 261 12.61 17.63 -20.61
N TRP A 262 11.65 18.41 -20.10
CA TRP A 262 11.14 18.21 -18.74
C TRP A 262 10.28 16.95 -18.68
N VAL A 263 10.54 16.09 -17.70
CA VAL A 263 9.79 14.85 -17.51
C VAL A 263 9.42 14.64 -16.03
N THR A 264 8.25 14.09 -15.77
CA THR A 264 7.82 13.68 -14.43
C THR A 264 8.09 12.19 -14.25
N PRO A 265 8.98 11.79 -13.33
CA PRO A 265 9.17 10.38 -13.01
C PRO A 265 7.88 9.76 -12.48
N LYS A 266 7.49 8.59 -13.01
CA LYS A 266 6.37 7.83 -12.47
C LYS A 266 6.86 7.20 -11.16
N VAL A 267 6.64 7.83 -10.01
CA VAL A 267 7.01 7.20 -8.72
C VAL A 267 5.86 6.29 -8.30
N PRO A 268 6.07 4.97 -8.19
CA PRO A 268 5.02 4.08 -7.73
C PRO A 268 4.74 4.30 -6.25
N PHE A 269 3.46 4.33 -5.89
CA PHE A 269 3.03 4.59 -4.52
C PHE A 269 3.47 3.48 -3.54
N LEU A 270 3.73 2.28 -4.06
CA LEU A 270 4.32 1.18 -3.30
C LEU A 270 5.66 1.55 -2.61
N ILE A 271 6.46 2.46 -3.19
CA ILE A 271 7.71 2.91 -2.54
C ILE A 271 7.43 3.71 -1.26
N PRO A 272 6.67 4.83 -1.30
CA PRO A 272 6.22 5.51 -0.10
C PRO A 272 5.51 4.59 0.89
N LEU A 273 4.71 3.63 0.41
CA LEU A 273 4.03 2.65 1.26
C LEU A 273 5.02 1.75 2.02
N THR A 274 6.05 1.24 1.33
CA THR A 274 7.12 0.43 1.94
C THR A 274 7.90 1.21 2.99
N PHE A 275 8.19 2.49 2.76
CA PHE A 275 8.80 3.34 3.80
C PHE A 275 7.81 3.72 4.91
N GLY A 276 6.51 3.76 4.58
CA GLY A 276 5.43 3.98 5.53
C GLY A 276 5.38 2.91 6.61
N LEU A 277 5.76 1.66 6.32
CA LEU A 277 5.78 0.57 7.31
C LEU A 277 6.75 0.85 8.47
N PRO A 278 8.08 0.96 8.26
CA PRO A 278 9.01 1.27 9.34
C PRO A 278 8.76 2.66 9.92
N PHE A 279 8.36 3.63 9.10
CA PHE A 279 8.01 4.96 9.61
C PHE A 279 6.84 4.89 10.61
N SER A 280 5.80 4.11 10.32
CA SER A 280 4.66 3.93 11.22
C SER A 280 5.04 3.22 12.51
N LEU A 281 5.96 2.25 12.46
CA LEU A 281 6.49 1.60 13.67
C LEU A 281 7.31 2.55 14.55
N LEU A 282 8.05 3.47 13.94
CA LEU A 282 8.94 4.37 14.68
C LEU A 282 8.21 5.61 15.21
N VAL A 283 7.32 6.18 14.41
CA VAL A 283 6.70 7.48 14.64
C VAL A 283 5.27 7.33 15.17
N GLY A 284 4.60 6.21 14.89
CA GLY A 284 3.19 6.04 15.21
C GLY A 284 2.32 6.96 14.34
N ASN A 285 1.30 7.56 14.96
CA ASN A 285 0.30 8.37 14.27
C ASN A 285 0.66 9.86 14.22
N ILE A 286 1.37 10.27 13.17
CA ILE A 286 1.85 11.65 13.00
C ILE A 286 0.72 12.68 12.95
N LEU A 287 -0.46 12.32 12.45
CA LEU A 287 -1.59 13.26 12.35
C LEU A 287 -2.03 13.77 13.71
N PHE A 288 -2.04 12.92 14.74
CA PHE A 288 -2.42 13.34 16.09
C PHE A 288 -1.43 14.36 16.65
N TYR A 289 -0.13 14.19 16.43
CA TYR A 289 0.88 15.19 16.80
C TYR A 289 0.65 16.54 16.10
N ILE A 290 0.30 16.52 14.82
CA ILE A 290 0.08 17.75 14.03
C ILE A 290 -1.20 18.46 14.46
N ILE A 291 -2.26 17.69 14.78
CA ILE A 291 -3.57 18.21 15.19
C ILE A 291 -3.58 18.61 16.67
N GLY A 292 -2.58 18.19 17.46
CA GLY A 292 -2.45 18.52 18.88
C GLY A 292 -3.39 17.72 19.78
N LEU A 293 -3.77 16.51 19.34
CA LEU A 293 -4.57 15.55 20.10
C LEU A 293 -3.67 14.51 20.79
#